data_AF-V6LKA6-F1
#
_entry.id   AF-V6LKA6-F1
#
_cell.length_a   1.000
_cell.length_b   1.000
_cell.length_c   1.000
_cell.angle_alpha   90.00
_cell.angle_beta   90.00
_cell.angle_gamma   90.00
#
_symmetry.space_group_name_H-M   'P 1'
#
loop_
_entity.id
_entity.type
_entity.pdbx_description
1 polymer ?
#
loop_
_entity_poly.entity_id
_entity_poly.type
_entity_poly.pdbx_seq_one_letter_code
_entity_poly.pdbx_strand_id
1 'polypeptide(L)'
;MVKDLGRNLLTGNIMRTAIPVTKGVFVGKSQLQVFSEHLLDWDQDFIVYLFKCLHASILCQRKPFNPIIGETLYIEVNGNKISCEQIQNHPTTCIIRIKAKDYEIRSLVALSVSLKANGVLIQRSGITLVIRNEKIDAFSFPDFKVQGLFTDERQGVFQGESKVWLDYKGPISSIQNLNDISVEPTFVIGFSKNGQIKCDQLNLEGDFVSGLKYKQQFISFNNQQPEYVITNINKCQSDCLLRHDIQLFLQQNYKEANNEKLRIEEIQRNDRKFRD
;
A
#
# COMPACT_ATOMS: atom_id res chain seq x y z
N MET A 1 -10.03 10.74 23.23
CA MET A 1 -9.22 10.15 22.13
C MET A 1 -9.01 11.11 20.96
N VAL A 2 -10.00 11.45 20.12
CA VAL A 2 -9.84 12.46 19.04
C VAL A 2 -9.49 13.84 19.60
N LYS A 3 -10.09 14.23 20.74
CA LYS A 3 -9.74 15.47 21.46
C LYS A 3 -8.30 15.50 21.99
N ASP A 4 -7.76 14.35 22.40
CA ASP A 4 -6.40 14.25 22.97
C ASP A 4 -5.34 14.20 21.86
N LEU A 5 -5.63 13.49 20.75
CA LEU A 5 -4.81 13.56 19.54
C LEU A 5 -4.82 14.97 18.94
N GLY A 6 -6.00 15.61 18.90
CA GLY A 6 -6.22 17.01 18.50
C GLY A 6 -5.34 18.00 19.26
N ARG A 7 -5.25 17.86 20.59
CA ARG A 7 -4.37 18.69 21.43
C ARG A 7 -2.89 18.44 21.14
N ASN A 8 -2.48 17.19 20.91
CA ASN A 8 -1.08 16.85 20.57
C ASN A 8 -0.67 17.28 19.15
N LEU A 9 -1.64 17.44 18.24
CA LEU A 9 -1.41 17.98 16.88
C LEU A 9 -1.12 19.47 16.88
N LEU A 10 -1.77 20.23 17.78
CA LEU A 10 -1.57 21.67 17.90
C LEU A 10 -0.24 22.03 18.57
N THR A 11 0.35 21.12 19.35
CA THR A 11 1.60 21.34 20.11
C THR A 11 2.86 20.86 19.38
N GLY A 12 2.75 20.36 18.15
CA GLY A 12 3.91 19.91 17.35
C GLY A 12 4.56 18.60 17.81
N ASN A 13 4.02 17.93 18.84
CA ASN A 13 4.59 16.71 19.45
C ASN A 13 4.20 15.41 18.70
N ILE A 14 3.78 15.56 17.45
CA ILE A 14 3.16 14.52 16.62
C ILE A 14 4.15 13.42 16.26
N MET A 15 5.42 13.77 16.04
CA MET A 15 6.47 12.84 15.62
C MET A 15 6.78 11.75 16.65
N ARG A 16 6.32 11.90 17.90
CA ARG A 16 6.51 10.93 19.00
C ARG A 16 5.22 10.26 19.47
N THR A 17 4.05 10.64 18.94
CA THR A 17 2.77 10.14 19.43
C THR A 17 2.28 8.99 18.56
N ALA A 18 2.34 7.77 19.10
CA ALA A 18 1.79 6.59 18.43
C ALA A 18 0.26 6.73 18.28
N ILE A 19 -0.26 6.46 17.08
CA ILE A 19 -1.70 6.47 16.83
C ILE A 19 -2.34 5.31 17.62
N PRO A 20 -3.35 5.57 18.47
CA PRO A 20 -4.03 4.53 19.25
C PRO A 20 -4.73 3.51 18.36
N VAL A 21 -4.60 2.23 18.71
CA VAL A 21 -5.29 1.13 18.02
C VAL A 21 -6.79 1.17 18.33
N THR A 22 -7.61 1.36 17.31
CA THR A 22 -9.08 1.33 17.39
C THR A 22 -9.69 0.77 16.11
N LYS A 23 -10.91 0.21 16.19
CA LYS A 23 -11.63 -0.34 15.03
C LYS A 23 -11.83 0.68 13.89
N GLY A 24 -12.10 1.94 14.25
CA GLY A 24 -12.35 3.01 13.28
C GLY A 24 -11.08 3.47 12.56
N VAL A 25 -9.91 3.34 13.18
CA VAL A 25 -8.64 3.81 12.60
C VAL A 25 -7.85 2.68 11.95
N PHE A 26 -7.82 1.50 12.57
CA PHE A 26 -6.98 0.39 12.12
C PHE A 26 -7.78 -0.68 11.37
N VAL A 27 -7.08 -1.39 10.48
CA VAL A 27 -7.52 -2.65 9.90
C VAL A 27 -6.71 -3.79 10.51
N GLY A 28 -7.35 -4.94 10.75
CA GLY A 28 -6.73 -6.13 11.35
C GLY A 28 -5.81 -6.88 10.39
N LYS A 29 -4.91 -6.17 9.73
CA LYS A 29 -3.96 -6.67 8.74
C LYS A 29 -2.62 -5.97 8.91
N SER A 30 -1.54 -6.70 8.63
CA SER A 30 -0.22 -6.09 8.43
C SER A 30 -0.23 -5.29 7.12
N GLN A 31 0.63 -4.29 7.03
CA GLN A 31 0.86 -3.54 5.81
C GLN A 31 1.33 -4.44 4.65
N LEU A 32 2.11 -5.49 4.94
CA LEU A 32 2.53 -6.48 3.94
C LEU A 32 1.31 -7.13 3.27
N GLN A 33 0.35 -7.54 4.10
CA GLN A 33 -0.90 -8.14 3.62
C GLN A 33 -1.68 -7.14 2.77
N VAL A 34 -1.93 -5.92 3.27
CA VAL A 34 -2.70 -4.90 2.51
C VAL A 34 -2.05 -4.58 1.17
N PHE A 35 -0.73 -4.36 1.13
CA PHE A 35 -0.06 -4.05 -0.12
C PHE A 35 -0.05 -5.21 -1.10
N SER A 36 0.06 -6.45 -0.63
CA SER A 36 -0.06 -7.62 -1.50
C SER A 36 -1.47 -7.76 -2.07
N GLU A 37 -2.50 -7.52 -1.27
CA GLU A 37 -3.91 -7.57 -1.68
C GLU A 37 -4.27 -6.51 -2.73
N HIS A 38 -3.63 -5.34 -2.70
CA HIS A 38 -3.82 -4.32 -3.73
C HIS A 38 -3.32 -4.78 -5.12
N LEU A 39 -2.50 -5.82 -5.19
CA LEU A 39 -1.87 -6.30 -6.43
C LEU A 39 -2.48 -7.63 -6.93
N LEU A 40 -3.55 -8.15 -6.31
CA LEU A 40 -4.06 -9.49 -6.63
C LEU A 40 -5.07 -9.53 -7.79
N ASP A 41 -5.77 -8.44 -8.07
CA ASP A 41 -6.82 -8.40 -9.10
C ASP A 41 -6.22 -8.14 -10.49
N TRP A 42 -5.46 -9.12 -11.00
CA TRP A 42 -4.82 -9.04 -12.32
C TRP A 42 -5.82 -8.86 -13.46
N ASP A 43 -5.44 -8.04 -14.44
CA ASP A 43 -6.17 -7.82 -15.69
C ASP A 43 -5.24 -7.92 -16.89
N GLN A 44 -5.70 -8.51 -17.99
CA GLN A 44 -4.89 -8.65 -19.21
C GLN A 44 -4.55 -7.30 -19.84
N ASP A 45 -5.43 -6.30 -19.70
CA ASP A 45 -5.06 -4.93 -20.02
C ASP A 45 -4.29 -4.32 -18.82
N PHE A 46 -3.00 -4.08 -19.02
CA PHE A 46 -2.11 -3.57 -17.99
C PHE A 46 -2.53 -2.19 -17.44
N ILE A 47 -3.19 -1.36 -18.25
CA ILE A 47 -3.68 -0.05 -17.80
C ILE A 47 -4.91 -0.22 -16.92
N VAL A 48 -5.82 -1.14 -17.29
CA VAL A 48 -6.95 -1.50 -16.43
C VAL A 48 -6.46 -2.07 -15.10
N TYR A 49 -5.45 -2.96 -15.15
CA TYR A 49 -4.83 -3.53 -13.96
C TYR A 49 -4.23 -2.45 -13.02
N LEU A 50 -3.51 -1.47 -13.57
CA LEU A 50 -2.99 -0.34 -12.79
C LEU A 50 -4.12 0.36 -12.03
N PHE A 51 -5.24 0.65 -12.69
CA PHE A 51 -6.37 1.32 -12.05
C PHE A 51 -7.07 0.45 -11.00
N LYS A 52 -7.16 -0.87 -11.21
CA LYS A 52 -7.63 -1.80 -10.18
C LYS A 52 -6.74 -1.76 -8.94
N CYS A 53 -5.42 -1.70 -9.11
CA CYS A 53 -4.48 -1.58 -7.99
C CYS A 53 -4.64 -0.27 -7.20
N LEU A 54 -4.84 0.84 -7.90
CA LEU A 54 -5.11 2.14 -7.28
C LEU A 54 -6.45 2.12 -6.55
N HIS A 55 -7.49 1.62 -7.21
CA HIS A 55 -8.83 1.55 -6.66
C HIS A 55 -8.89 0.68 -5.38
N ALA A 56 -8.20 -0.46 -5.35
CA ALA A 56 -8.09 -1.30 -4.15
C ALA A 56 -7.57 -0.52 -2.92
N SER A 57 -6.69 0.48 -3.14
CA SER A 57 -6.16 1.33 -2.08
C SER A 57 -7.19 2.35 -1.53
N ILE A 58 -8.24 2.65 -2.29
CA ILE A 58 -9.32 3.57 -1.89
C ILE A 58 -10.38 2.86 -1.04
N LEU A 59 -10.61 1.56 -1.29
CA LEU A 59 -11.63 0.76 -0.62
C LEU A 59 -11.41 0.59 0.89
N CYS A 60 -10.20 0.79 1.39
CA CYS A 60 -9.89 0.75 2.83
C CYS A 60 -8.90 1.83 3.24
N GLN A 61 -9.41 2.96 3.72
CA GLN A 61 -8.58 4.08 4.23
C GLN A 61 -8.20 3.92 5.72
N ARG A 62 -8.33 2.70 6.27
CA ARG A 62 -7.87 2.39 7.63
C ARG A 62 -6.40 2.02 7.62
N LYS A 63 -5.69 2.42 8.67
CA LYS A 63 -4.26 2.17 8.84
C LYS A 63 -4.01 0.68 9.11
N PRO A 64 -3.21 -0.02 8.29
CA PRO A 64 -2.72 -1.33 8.68
C PRO A 64 -1.66 -1.22 9.78
N PHE A 65 -1.38 -2.34 10.45
CA PHE A 65 -0.27 -2.42 11.39
C PHE A 65 1.06 -2.27 10.62
N ASN A 66 1.93 -1.39 11.10
CA ASN A 66 3.26 -1.22 10.51
C ASN A 66 4.06 -2.51 10.72
N PRO A 67 4.69 -3.06 9.67
CA PRO A 67 5.44 -4.31 9.75
C PRO A 67 6.76 -4.12 10.49
N ILE A 68 7.24 -5.18 11.13
CA ILE A 68 8.56 -5.19 11.76
C ILE A 68 9.66 -5.60 10.76
N ILE A 69 10.92 -5.20 10.97
CA ILE A 69 12.06 -5.67 10.15
C ILE A 69 12.12 -7.20 10.18
N GLY A 70 12.19 -7.82 9.01
CA GLY A 70 12.21 -9.26 8.85
C GLY A 70 10.83 -9.92 8.98
N GLU A 71 9.76 -9.15 9.19
CA GLU A 71 8.40 -9.66 9.08
C GLU A 71 8.16 -10.15 7.65
N THR A 72 7.52 -11.31 7.53
CA THR A 72 7.22 -11.94 6.24
C THR A 72 5.74 -12.22 6.08
N LEU A 73 5.31 -12.48 4.86
CA LEU A 73 4.02 -13.07 4.54
C LEU A 73 4.24 -14.12 3.46
N TYR A 74 3.87 -15.37 3.71
CA TYR A 74 3.90 -16.43 2.70
C TYR A 74 2.58 -17.19 2.68
N ILE A 75 1.76 -16.88 1.67
CA ILE A 75 0.42 -17.43 1.54
C ILE A 75 0.09 -17.77 0.10
N GLU A 76 -0.94 -18.58 -0.10
CA GLU A 76 -1.58 -18.77 -1.40
C GLU A 76 -2.99 -18.19 -1.38
N VAL A 77 -3.32 -17.36 -2.36
CA VAL A 77 -4.62 -16.69 -2.50
C VAL A 77 -5.14 -16.84 -3.93
N ASN A 78 -6.30 -17.45 -4.09
CA ASN A 78 -6.93 -17.66 -5.41
C ASN A 78 -5.96 -18.31 -6.44
N GLY A 79 -5.10 -19.24 -5.98
CA GLY A 79 -4.08 -19.90 -6.81
C GLY A 79 -2.79 -19.10 -7.03
N ASN A 80 -2.67 -17.89 -6.48
CA ASN A 80 -1.48 -17.05 -6.56
C ASN A 80 -0.61 -17.23 -5.31
N LYS A 81 0.68 -17.51 -5.50
CA LYS A 81 1.64 -17.60 -4.40
C LYS A 81 2.18 -16.21 -4.07
N ILE A 82 1.92 -15.76 -2.86
CA ILE A 82 2.33 -14.45 -2.35
C ILE A 82 3.51 -14.66 -1.41
N SER A 83 4.56 -13.87 -1.60
CA SER A 83 5.72 -13.79 -0.73
C SER A 83 6.06 -12.33 -0.49
N CYS A 84 6.14 -11.90 0.76
CA CYS A 84 6.50 -10.54 1.14
C CYS A 84 7.52 -10.54 2.27
N GLU A 85 8.36 -9.52 2.31
CA GLU A 85 9.28 -9.28 3.41
C GLU A 85 9.46 -7.78 3.65
N GLN A 86 9.46 -7.39 4.92
CA GLN A 86 9.84 -6.05 5.35
C GLN A 86 11.36 -5.95 5.53
N ILE A 87 12.02 -5.20 4.65
CA ILE A 87 13.49 -5.15 4.58
C ILE A 87 14.10 -3.92 5.26
N GLN A 88 13.32 -2.85 5.49
CA GLN A 88 13.84 -1.60 6.07
C GLN A 88 12.76 -0.86 6.86
N ASN A 89 13.09 -0.24 8.00
CA ASN A 89 12.11 0.43 8.86
C ASN A 89 11.99 1.93 8.53
N HIS A 90 13.13 2.56 8.20
CA HIS A 90 13.21 3.98 7.88
C HIS A 90 14.02 4.23 6.59
N PRO A 91 13.36 4.63 5.47
CA PRO A 91 11.91 4.55 5.28
C PRO A 91 11.39 3.11 5.39
N THR A 92 10.07 2.96 5.61
CA THR A 92 9.42 1.66 5.73
C THR A 92 9.37 1.03 4.34
N THR A 93 10.22 0.02 4.08
CA THR A 93 10.37 -0.61 2.76
C THR A 93 10.12 -2.10 2.82
N CYS A 94 9.28 -2.60 1.91
CA CYS A 94 9.01 -4.02 1.72
C CYS A 94 9.15 -4.45 0.27
N ILE A 95 9.46 -5.73 0.08
CA ILE A 95 9.43 -6.42 -1.20
C ILE A 95 8.22 -7.33 -1.23
N ILE A 96 7.52 -7.35 -2.35
CA ILE A 96 6.36 -8.20 -2.61
C ILE A 96 6.61 -8.96 -3.92
N ARG A 97 6.33 -10.25 -3.91
CA ARG A 97 6.31 -11.09 -5.08
C ARG A 97 5.04 -11.93 -5.09
N ILE A 98 4.29 -11.83 -6.18
CA ILE A 98 3.10 -12.63 -6.44
C ILE A 98 3.38 -13.47 -7.69
N LYS A 99 3.38 -14.80 -7.54
CA LYS A 99 3.61 -15.73 -8.63
C LYS A 99 2.30 -16.44 -8.98
N ALA A 100 1.82 -16.20 -10.19
CA ALA A 100 0.69 -16.90 -10.79
C ALA A 100 1.18 -17.92 -11.82
N LYS A 101 0.25 -18.57 -12.52
CA LYS A 101 0.56 -19.50 -13.62
C LYS A 101 1.17 -18.77 -14.83
N ASP A 102 0.54 -17.68 -15.25
CA ASP A 102 0.83 -17.01 -16.53
C ASP A 102 1.49 -15.63 -16.36
N TYR A 103 1.69 -15.18 -15.12
CA TYR A 103 2.33 -13.91 -14.82
C TYR A 103 3.04 -13.93 -13.45
N GLU A 104 3.96 -12.99 -13.27
CA GLU A 104 4.60 -12.72 -11.99
C GLU A 104 4.59 -11.21 -11.73
N ILE A 105 4.20 -10.80 -10.53
CA ILE A 105 4.28 -9.41 -10.07
C ILE A 105 5.42 -9.31 -9.08
N ARG A 106 6.27 -8.29 -9.23
CA ARG A 106 7.30 -7.91 -8.27
C ARG A 106 7.11 -6.45 -7.91
N SER A 107 7.00 -6.13 -6.64
CA SER A 107 6.83 -4.76 -6.18
C SER A 107 7.83 -4.46 -5.08
N LEU A 108 8.55 -3.34 -5.23
CA LEU A 108 9.21 -2.70 -4.10
C LEU A 108 8.33 -1.55 -3.65
N VAL A 109 8.05 -1.48 -2.36
CA VAL A 109 7.23 -0.42 -1.78
C VAL A 109 7.97 0.23 -0.63
N ALA A 110 8.32 1.50 -0.79
CA ALA A 110 8.81 2.36 0.28
C ALA A 110 7.72 3.39 0.64
N LEU A 111 7.37 3.47 1.92
CA LEU A 111 6.33 4.35 2.42
C LEU A 111 6.93 5.51 3.22
N SER A 112 6.57 6.73 2.83
CA SER A 112 6.77 7.93 3.62
C SER A 112 5.43 8.56 3.96
N VAL A 113 5.27 9.04 5.18
CA VAL A 113 4.00 9.57 5.69
C VAL A 113 4.25 10.92 6.31
N SER A 114 3.52 11.95 5.86
CA SER A 114 3.54 13.28 6.44
C SER A 114 2.14 13.70 6.92
N LEU A 115 2.04 14.07 8.19
CA LEU A 115 0.80 14.57 8.77
C LEU A 115 0.65 16.07 8.48
N LYS A 116 -0.51 16.47 7.99
CA LYS A 116 -0.88 17.87 7.69
C LYS A 116 -2.25 18.18 8.27
N ALA A 117 -2.30 18.79 9.45
CA ALA A 117 -3.55 19.13 10.16
C ALA A 117 -4.52 17.92 10.27
N ASN A 118 -5.73 18.02 9.69
CA ASN A 118 -6.74 16.95 9.66
C ASN A 118 -6.55 15.94 8.49
N GLY A 119 -5.32 15.78 8.02
CA GLY A 119 -5.03 14.88 6.92
C GLY A 119 -3.63 14.29 6.99
N VAL A 120 -3.45 13.25 6.20
CA VAL A 120 -2.17 12.59 5.99
C VAL A 120 -1.89 12.55 4.50
N LEU A 121 -0.66 12.91 4.14
CA LEU A 121 -0.11 12.67 2.82
C LEU A 121 0.77 11.42 2.91
N ILE A 122 0.40 10.42 2.13
CA ILE A 122 1.06 9.14 2.02
C ILE A 122 1.78 9.14 0.67
N GLN A 123 3.09 8.99 0.72
CA GLN A 123 3.94 8.90 -0.47
C GLN A 123 4.42 7.46 -0.57
N ARG A 124 4.03 6.81 -1.66
CA ARG A 124 4.39 5.42 -1.95
C ARG A 124 5.43 5.44 -3.07
N SER A 125 6.70 5.39 -2.71
CA SER A 125 7.78 5.22 -3.67
C SER A 125 8.08 3.74 -3.92
N GLY A 126 8.86 3.50 -4.97
CA GLY A 126 9.14 2.17 -5.49
C GLY A 126 8.33 1.86 -6.76
N ILE A 127 8.60 0.71 -7.36
CA ILE A 127 8.05 0.29 -8.65
C ILE A 127 7.31 -1.03 -8.49
N THR A 128 6.27 -1.20 -9.30
CA THR A 128 5.61 -2.49 -9.50
C THR A 128 5.87 -2.96 -10.92
N LEU A 129 6.45 -4.14 -11.05
CA LEU A 129 6.72 -4.85 -12.28
C LEU A 129 5.68 -5.95 -12.47
N VAL A 130 5.21 -6.10 -13.70
CA VAL A 130 4.36 -7.20 -14.16
C VAL A 130 5.09 -7.91 -15.28
N ILE A 131 5.40 -9.18 -15.05
CA ILE A 131 6.19 -10.02 -15.95
C ILE A 131 5.27 -11.08 -16.55
N ARG A 132 5.17 -11.13 -17.88
CA ARG A 132 4.32 -12.07 -18.62
C ARG A 132 4.91 -12.35 -20.00
N ASN A 133 5.03 -13.62 -20.38
CA ASN A 133 5.57 -14.02 -21.70
C ASN A 133 6.85 -13.24 -22.09
N GLU A 134 7.82 -13.15 -21.17
CA GLU A 134 9.08 -12.38 -21.31
C GLU A 134 8.93 -10.85 -21.44
N LYS A 135 7.71 -10.33 -21.57
CA LYS A 135 7.40 -8.91 -21.51
C LYS A 135 7.33 -8.44 -20.06
N ILE A 136 7.90 -7.27 -19.80
CA ILE A 136 7.87 -6.62 -18.49
C ILE A 136 7.17 -5.27 -18.67
N ASP A 137 6.05 -5.07 -18.00
CA ASP A 137 5.40 -3.76 -17.90
C ASP A 137 5.57 -3.26 -16.46
N ALA A 138 5.63 -1.94 -16.24
CA ALA A 138 5.86 -1.40 -14.90
C ALA A 138 5.15 -0.08 -14.63
N PHE A 139 4.89 0.20 -13.36
CA PHE A 139 4.28 1.45 -12.92
C PHE A 139 4.69 1.87 -11.50
N SER A 140 4.58 3.17 -11.22
CA SER A 140 4.70 3.74 -9.87
C SER A 140 3.31 4.07 -9.30
N PHE A 141 3.18 4.15 -7.98
CA PHE A 141 1.96 4.69 -7.38
C PHE A 141 2.05 6.23 -7.29
N PRO A 142 0.96 6.96 -7.53
CA PRO A 142 0.88 8.39 -7.20
C PRO A 142 0.75 8.58 -5.69
N ASP A 143 0.93 9.82 -5.23
CA ASP A 143 0.73 10.18 -3.83
C ASP A 143 -0.75 10.04 -3.44
N PHE A 144 -1.01 9.60 -2.21
CA PHE A 144 -2.37 9.46 -1.70
C PHE A 144 -2.59 10.36 -0.49
N LYS A 145 -3.63 11.19 -0.57
CA LYS A 145 -3.99 12.11 0.50
C LYS A 145 -5.29 11.64 1.15
N VAL A 146 -5.26 11.42 2.45
CA VAL A 146 -6.48 11.16 3.25
C VAL A 146 -6.77 12.38 4.10
N GLN A 147 -8.00 12.87 4.03
CA GLN A 147 -8.54 13.92 4.89
C GLN A 147 -9.64 13.35 5.80
N GLY A 148 -9.96 14.08 6.86
CA GLY A 148 -10.99 13.64 7.81
C GLY A 148 -10.48 12.60 8.79
N LEU A 149 -9.19 12.64 9.17
CA LEU A 149 -8.63 11.67 10.13
C LEU A 149 -9.36 11.68 11.49
N PHE A 150 -9.92 12.84 11.87
CA PHE A 150 -10.65 13.06 13.11
C PHE A 150 -12.17 13.00 12.97
N THR A 151 -12.66 12.71 11.76
CA THR A 151 -14.08 12.56 11.45
C THR A 151 -14.34 11.12 11.02
N ASP A 152 -15.59 10.67 11.13
CA ASP A 152 -15.97 9.34 10.64
C ASP A 152 -16.02 9.31 9.10
N GLU A 153 -16.17 10.47 8.47
CA GLU A 153 -16.12 10.65 7.01
C GLU A 153 -14.69 10.95 6.56
N ARG A 154 -13.99 9.90 6.11
CA ARG A 154 -12.66 10.04 5.49
C ARG A 154 -12.80 10.16 3.98
N GLN A 155 -11.99 11.03 3.41
CA GLN A 155 -11.90 11.23 1.97
C GLN A 155 -10.46 11.01 1.54
N GLY A 156 -10.26 10.00 0.69
CA GLY A 156 -8.98 9.63 0.12
C GLY A 156 -8.93 10.01 -1.35
N VAL A 157 -7.88 10.70 -1.76
CA VAL A 157 -7.70 11.14 -3.15
C VAL A 157 -6.25 10.94 -3.58
N PHE A 158 -6.05 10.38 -4.78
CA PHE A 158 -4.74 10.35 -5.41
C PHE A 158 -4.38 11.72 -5.98
N GLN A 159 -3.12 12.10 -5.92
CA GLN A 159 -2.61 13.35 -6.45
C GLN A 159 -1.18 13.17 -7.00
N GLY A 160 -0.78 14.03 -7.92
CA GLY A 160 0.53 13.95 -8.56
C GLY A 160 0.48 13.02 -9.76
N GLU A 161 1.44 12.10 -9.87
CA GLU A 161 1.68 11.37 -11.10
C GLU A 161 1.96 9.89 -10.85
N SER A 162 1.41 9.06 -11.73
CA SER A 162 1.87 7.68 -11.91
C SER A 162 2.72 7.61 -13.16
N LYS A 163 3.96 7.18 -13.03
CA LYS A 163 4.85 6.89 -14.15
C LYS A 163 4.57 5.47 -14.64
N VAL A 164 4.54 5.28 -15.96
CA VAL A 164 4.23 3.99 -16.59
C VAL A 164 5.29 3.65 -17.63
N TRP A 165 5.80 2.43 -17.58
CA TRP A 165 6.76 1.88 -18.53
C TRP A 165 6.16 0.64 -19.19
N LEU A 166 5.98 0.68 -20.51
CA LEU A 166 5.61 -0.48 -21.31
C LEU A 166 6.88 -1.11 -21.89
N ASP A 167 6.95 -2.45 -21.85
CA ASP A 167 8.15 -3.19 -22.26
C ASP A 167 9.45 -2.70 -21.60
N TYR A 168 9.40 -2.56 -20.28
CA TYR A 168 10.49 -2.12 -19.43
C TYR A 168 11.75 -3.00 -19.60
N LYS A 169 12.87 -2.37 -19.97
CA LYS A 169 14.19 -3.01 -20.14
C LYS A 169 15.22 -2.60 -19.08
N GLY A 170 14.79 -1.92 -18.01
CA GLY A 170 15.70 -1.48 -16.96
C GLY A 170 16.13 -2.62 -16.03
N PRO A 171 17.15 -2.38 -15.17
CA PRO A 171 17.67 -3.39 -14.27
C PRO A 171 16.63 -3.78 -13.22
N ILE A 172 16.28 -5.07 -13.16
CA ILE A 172 15.28 -5.62 -12.22
C ILE A 172 15.87 -5.75 -10.80
N SER A 173 17.18 -5.94 -10.69
CA SER A 173 17.89 -6.32 -9.46
C SER A 173 18.28 -5.14 -8.56
N SER A 174 18.09 -3.89 -8.98
CA SER A 174 18.67 -2.71 -8.32
C SER A 174 17.67 -1.62 -7.93
N ILE A 175 16.37 -1.83 -8.11
CA ILE A 175 15.39 -0.77 -7.87
C ILE A 175 15.10 -0.73 -6.36
N GLN A 176 15.88 0.07 -5.61
CA GLN A 176 15.63 0.39 -4.19
C GLN A 176 14.75 1.65 -4.05
N ASN A 177 14.77 2.53 -5.06
CA ASN A 177 13.94 3.73 -5.16
C ASN A 177 13.55 4.03 -6.62
N LEU A 178 12.47 4.79 -6.82
CA LEU A 178 12.07 5.28 -8.16
C LEU A 178 13.15 6.13 -8.84
N ASN A 179 13.97 6.81 -8.05
CA ASN A 179 15.09 7.62 -8.56
C ASN A 179 16.23 6.76 -9.12
N ASP A 180 16.25 5.46 -8.81
CA ASP A 180 17.26 4.53 -9.32
C ASP A 180 16.90 4.02 -10.72
N ILE A 181 15.70 4.36 -11.22
CA ILE A 181 15.26 4.02 -12.57
C ILE A 181 15.79 5.07 -13.52
N SER A 182 16.86 4.74 -14.23
CA SER A 182 17.45 5.58 -15.28
C SER A 182 16.67 5.57 -16.61
N VAL A 183 15.58 4.82 -16.68
CA VAL A 183 14.76 4.66 -17.89
C VAL A 183 13.57 5.62 -17.83
N GLU A 184 13.41 6.46 -18.84
CA GLU A 184 12.26 7.37 -18.95
C GLU A 184 10.93 6.59 -19.08
N PRO A 185 9.84 7.09 -18.47
CA PRO A 185 8.53 6.46 -18.60
C PRO A 185 8.00 6.58 -20.03
N THR A 186 7.25 5.56 -20.47
CA THR A 186 6.52 5.58 -21.75
C THR A 186 5.46 6.69 -21.76
N PHE A 187 4.78 6.89 -20.64
CA PHE A 187 3.89 8.04 -20.42
C PHE A 187 3.65 8.24 -18.92
N VAL A 188 2.99 9.36 -18.60
CA VAL A 188 2.63 9.76 -17.25
C VAL A 188 1.12 9.93 -17.17
N ILE A 189 0.53 9.38 -16.11
CA ILE A 189 -0.88 9.57 -15.78
C ILE A 189 -0.98 10.60 -14.66
N GLY A 190 -1.70 11.68 -14.91
CA GLY A 190 -1.89 12.77 -13.94
C GLY A 190 -3.12 12.54 -13.05
N PHE A 191 -2.95 12.85 -11.77
CA PHE A 191 -3.98 12.80 -10.73
C PHE A 191 -4.08 14.18 -10.07
N SER A 192 -5.26 14.79 -10.17
CA SER A 192 -5.51 16.11 -9.61
C SER A 192 -5.99 16.03 -8.16
N LYS A 193 -5.92 17.15 -7.44
CA LYS A 193 -6.37 17.23 -6.04
C LYS A 193 -7.88 17.03 -5.85
N ASN A 194 -8.69 17.19 -6.90
CA ASN A 194 -10.12 16.91 -6.90
C ASN A 194 -10.44 15.48 -7.40
N GLY A 195 -9.43 14.62 -7.58
CA GLY A 195 -9.62 13.21 -7.93
C GLY A 195 -9.81 12.94 -9.42
N GLN A 196 -9.68 13.95 -10.28
CA GLN A 196 -9.70 13.76 -11.73
C GLN A 196 -8.42 13.09 -12.19
N ILE A 197 -8.58 12.19 -13.15
CA ILE A 197 -7.53 11.40 -13.75
C ILE A 197 -7.45 11.79 -15.23
N LYS A 198 -6.24 12.06 -15.72
CA LYS A 198 -6.03 12.43 -17.13
C LYS A 198 -4.72 11.89 -17.69
N CYS A 199 -4.76 11.38 -18.90
CA CYS A 199 -3.57 11.08 -19.72
C CYS A 199 -3.90 11.25 -21.21
N ASP A 200 -3.35 12.28 -21.84
CA ASP A 200 -3.64 12.62 -23.23
C ASP A 200 -3.14 11.51 -24.19
N GLN A 201 -1.95 10.94 -23.93
CA GLN A 201 -1.39 9.86 -24.75
C GLN A 201 -2.29 8.61 -24.80
N LEU A 202 -3.10 8.39 -23.75
CA LEU A 202 -4.00 7.25 -23.65
C LEU A 202 -5.46 7.58 -23.98
N ASN A 203 -5.79 8.84 -24.29
CA ASN A 203 -7.16 9.34 -24.33
C ASN A 203 -7.95 8.93 -23.08
N LEU A 204 -7.32 9.08 -21.91
CA LEU A 204 -7.83 8.69 -20.62
C LEU A 204 -8.37 9.91 -19.87
N GLU A 205 -9.62 9.82 -19.41
CA GLU A 205 -10.27 10.82 -18.57
C GLU A 205 -11.29 10.18 -17.62
N GLY A 206 -11.47 10.74 -16.42
CA GLY A 206 -12.51 10.33 -15.48
C GLY A 206 -12.05 10.40 -14.02
N ASP A 207 -12.67 9.60 -13.15
CA ASP A 207 -12.34 9.51 -11.73
C ASP A 207 -12.79 8.15 -11.15
N PHE A 208 -12.43 7.85 -9.90
CA PHE A 208 -12.76 6.56 -9.26
C PHE A 208 -14.22 6.44 -8.81
N VAL A 209 -14.98 7.54 -8.76
CA VAL A 209 -16.39 7.57 -8.35
C VAL A 209 -17.30 7.39 -9.57
N SER A 210 -17.07 8.19 -10.60
CA SER A 210 -17.83 8.19 -11.85
C SER A 210 -17.40 7.05 -12.76
N GLY A 211 -16.13 6.64 -12.74
CA GLY A 211 -15.53 5.70 -13.70
C GLY A 211 -14.54 6.37 -14.65
N LEU A 212 -13.81 5.55 -15.41
CA LEU A 212 -12.80 6.00 -16.36
C LEU A 212 -13.16 5.66 -17.79
N LYS A 213 -12.95 6.61 -18.69
CA LYS A 213 -13.00 6.38 -20.13
C LYS A 213 -11.60 6.06 -20.64
N TYR A 214 -11.44 4.91 -21.28
CA TYR A 214 -10.17 4.42 -21.80
C TYR A 214 -10.42 3.61 -23.07
N LYS A 215 -9.72 3.92 -24.18
CA LYS A 215 -9.88 3.22 -25.48
C LYS A 215 -11.35 3.07 -25.93
N GLN A 216 -12.16 4.12 -25.78
CA GLN A 216 -13.62 4.11 -26.07
C GLN A 216 -14.45 3.18 -25.18
N GLN A 217 -13.83 2.52 -24.20
CA GLN A 217 -14.51 1.74 -23.17
C GLN A 217 -14.70 2.59 -21.92
N PHE A 218 -15.70 2.22 -21.13
CA PHE A 218 -15.95 2.79 -19.83
C PHE A 218 -15.67 1.75 -18.75
N ILE A 219 -14.74 2.07 -17.86
CA ILE A 219 -14.33 1.24 -16.73
C ILE A 219 -15.05 1.78 -15.51
N SER A 220 -15.95 0.98 -14.94
CA SER A 220 -16.56 1.25 -13.64
C SER A 220 -15.79 0.53 -12.53
N PHE A 221 -15.79 1.12 -11.35
CA PHE A 221 -15.17 0.53 -10.17
C PHE A 221 -16.24 0.05 -9.19
N ASN A 222 -16.11 -1.19 -8.72
CA ASN A 222 -17.02 -1.74 -7.71
C ASN A 222 -16.53 -1.35 -6.31
N ASN A 223 -17.37 -0.64 -5.54
CA ASN A 223 -17.06 -0.23 -4.17
C ASN A 223 -16.98 -1.39 -3.15
N GLN A 224 -17.17 -2.64 -3.57
CA GLN A 224 -16.98 -3.81 -2.72
C GLN A 224 -15.53 -4.25 -2.69
N GLN A 225 -15.04 -4.57 -1.49
CA GLN A 225 -13.72 -5.20 -1.35
C GLN A 225 -13.75 -6.60 -1.94
N PRO A 226 -12.76 -6.96 -2.78
CA PRO A 226 -12.64 -8.31 -3.28
C PRO A 226 -12.46 -9.30 -2.11
N GLU A 227 -13.14 -10.44 -2.21
CA GLU A 227 -12.97 -11.55 -1.29
C GLU A 227 -11.76 -12.39 -1.71
N TYR A 228 -10.81 -12.54 -0.79
CA TYR A 228 -9.60 -13.31 -0.99
C TYR A 228 -9.66 -14.59 -0.19
N VAL A 229 -9.63 -15.74 -0.88
CA VAL A 229 -9.60 -17.05 -0.23
C VAL A 229 -8.16 -17.48 -0.05
N ILE A 230 -7.69 -17.45 1.21
CA ILE A 230 -6.38 -17.98 1.59
C ILE A 230 -6.48 -19.51 1.60
N THR A 231 -5.78 -20.18 0.69
CA THR A 231 -5.80 -21.65 0.56
C THR A 231 -4.63 -22.33 1.26
N ASN A 232 -3.53 -21.61 1.48
CA ASN A 232 -2.36 -22.14 2.16
C ASN A 232 -1.64 -21.05 2.96
N ILE A 233 -1.10 -21.41 4.11
CA ILE A 233 -0.32 -20.53 4.99
C ILE A 233 0.96 -21.28 5.37
N ASN A 234 2.11 -20.76 4.96
CA ASN A 234 3.39 -21.28 5.43
C ASN A 234 3.85 -20.47 6.65
N LYS A 235 3.51 -20.97 7.83
CA LYS A 235 3.74 -20.28 9.10
C LYS A 235 5.20 -20.42 9.52
N CYS A 236 6.05 -19.48 9.11
CA CYS A 236 7.32 -19.23 9.79
C CYS A 236 7.08 -18.31 11.00
N GLN A 237 8.03 -18.25 11.94
CA GLN A 237 7.90 -17.39 13.13
C GLN A 237 7.78 -15.90 12.79
N SER A 238 8.31 -15.47 11.64
CA SER A 238 8.22 -14.09 11.18
C SER A 238 6.94 -13.78 10.38
N ASP A 239 6.03 -14.75 10.21
CA ASP A 239 4.79 -14.55 9.46
C ASP A 239 3.89 -13.52 10.15
N CYS A 240 3.49 -12.49 9.42
CA CYS A 240 2.66 -11.40 9.90
C CYS A 240 1.28 -11.86 10.41
N LEU A 241 0.77 -13.01 9.95
CA LEU A 241 -0.50 -13.57 10.42
C LEU A 241 -0.40 -14.12 11.86
N LEU A 242 0.81 -14.32 12.37
CA LEU A 242 1.08 -14.74 13.74
C LEU A 242 1.29 -13.58 14.70
N ARG A 243 1.26 -12.34 14.22
CA ARG A 243 1.45 -11.15 15.06
C ARG A 243 0.38 -11.03 16.13
N HIS A 244 0.83 -10.98 17.38
CA HIS A 244 -0.06 -11.00 18.53
C HIS A 244 -0.93 -9.73 18.65
N ASP A 245 -0.38 -8.56 18.33
CA ASP A 245 -1.15 -7.31 18.30
C ASP A 245 -2.30 -7.33 17.28
N ILE A 246 -2.07 -7.96 16.12
CA ILE A 246 -3.11 -8.16 15.10
C ILE A 246 -4.16 -9.16 15.57
N GLN A 247 -3.76 -10.28 16.18
CA GLN A 247 -4.69 -11.28 16.72
C GLN A 247 -5.60 -10.68 17.81
N LEU A 248 -5.03 -9.92 18.75
CA LEU A 248 -5.78 -9.20 19.78
C LEU A 248 -6.77 -8.20 19.17
N PHE A 249 -6.36 -7.50 18.10
CA PHE A 249 -7.24 -6.60 17.37
C PHE A 249 -8.43 -7.33 16.75
N LEU A 250 -8.20 -8.48 16.12
CA LEU A 250 -9.25 -9.31 15.50
C LEU A 250 -10.23 -9.87 16.55
N GLN A 251 -9.75 -10.14 17.77
CA GLN A 251 -10.56 -10.51 18.93
C GLN A 251 -11.27 -9.31 19.59
N GLN A 252 -11.18 -8.11 19.01
CA GLN A 252 -11.75 -6.86 19.52
C GLN A 252 -11.15 -6.40 20.86
N ASN A 253 -9.99 -6.92 21.25
CA ASN A 253 -9.25 -6.49 22.43
C ASN A 253 -8.30 -5.33 22.09
N TYR A 254 -8.87 -4.17 21.77
CA TYR A 254 -8.12 -3.03 21.24
C TYR A 254 -7.10 -2.45 22.22
N LYS A 255 -7.39 -2.50 23.52
CA LYS A 255 -6.47 -2.00 24.56
C LYS A 255 -5.21 -2.85 24.61
N GLU A 256 -5.35 -4.17 24.68
CA GLU A 256 -4.19 -5.06 24.69
C GLU A 256 -3.46 -5.08 23.35
N ALA A 257 -4.19 -5.00 22.23
CA ALA A 257 -3.58 -4.83 20.91
C ALA A 257 -2.68 -3.57 20.85
N ASN A 258 -3.13 -2.46 21.45
CA ASN A 258 -2.34 -1.24 21.54
C ASN A 258 -1.10 -1.41 22.44
N ASN A 259 -1.23 -2.08 23.58
CA ASN A 259 -0.11 -2.35 24.48
C ASN A 259 0.96 -3.22 23.79
N GLU A 260 0.52 -4.27 23.11
CA GLU A 260 1.41 -5.20 22.41
C GLU A 260 2.12 -4.53 21.24
N LYS A 261 1.40 -3.72 20.45
CA LYS A 261 1.98 -2.87 19.41
C LYS A 261 3.10 -1.97 19.97
N LEU A 262 2.84 -1.28 21.08
CA LEU A 262 3.84 -0.40 21.71
C LEU A 262 5.07 -1.18 22.22
N ARG A 263 4.85 -2.38 22.78
CA ARG A 263 5.92 -3.28 23.23
C ARG A 263 6.82 -3.69 22.06
N ILE A 264 6.23 -4.09 20.94
CA ILE A 264 6.95 -4.49 19.72
C ILE A 264 7.75 -3.30 19.15
N GLU A 265 7.12 -2.12 19.03
CA GLU A 265 7.78 -0.90 18.55
C GLU A 265 8.99 -0.52 19.43
N GLU A 266 8.88 -0.69 20.75
CA GLU A 266 9.99 -0.42 21.68
C GLU A 266 11.14 -1.42 21.52
N ILE A 267 10.85 -2.71 21.34
CA ILE A 267 11.87 -3.72 21.04
C ILE A 267 12.63 -3.35 19.77
N GLN A 268 11.93 -2.97 18.70
CA GLN A 268 12.58 -2.54 17.46
C GLN A 268 13.44 -1.29 17.62
N ARG A 269 12.97 -0.31 18.42
CA ARG A 269 13.75 0.90 18.72
C ARG A 269 15.04 0.55 19.46
N ASN A 270 15.00 -0.41 20.38
CA ASN A 270 16.18 -0.84 21.12
C ASN A 270 17.12 -1.68 20.27
N ASP A 271 16.61 -2.63 19.49
CA ASP A 271 17.40 -3.41 18.53
C ASP A 271 18.16 -2.51 17.55
N ARG A 272 17.52 -1.44 17.07
CA ARG A 272 18.17 -0.46 16.20
C ARG A 272 19.36 0.21 16.89
N LYS A 273 19.21 0.65 18.16
CA LYS A 273 20.31 1.26 18.93
C LYS A 273 21.49 0.32 19.17
N PHE A 274 21.28 -1.01 19.11
CA PHE A 274 22.37 -1.98 19.23
C PHE A 274 23.07 -2.27 17.90
N ARG A 275 22.43 -2.00 16.76
CA ARG A 275 23.00 -2.22 15.42
C ARG A 275 23.72 -0.98 14.87
N ASP A 276 23.32 0.21 15.32
CA ASP A 276 23.92 1.51 15.00
C ASP A 276 25.08 1.83 15.98
#